data_AF-A0AAD7NDM4-F1
#
_entry.id   AF-A0AAD7NDM4-F1
#
_cell.length_a   1.000
_cell.length_b   1.000
_cell.length_c   1.000
_cell.angle_alpha   90.00
_cell.angle_beta   90.00
_cell.angle_gamma   90.00
#
_symmetry.space_group_name_H-M   'P 1'
#
loop_
_entity.id
_entity.type
_entity.pdbx_description
1 polymer ?
#
loop_
_entity_poly.entity_id
_entity_poly.type
_entity_poly.pdbx_seq_one_letter_code
_entity_poly.pdbx_strand_id
1 'polypeptide(L)'
;MAGLFMRAETGTPPFVVFDVLHALALVFLVAMLLPALLSGSVQRMKTWFNLIFACIIYSISFILLIGHQSGPEPPYALCVFQGGLIYAAPPAIAAAGFAFVFELYLKLSSTLRASEINGRFITMLLLIPPLAHVIVFWVAIFASSVHNLRISTLIVYWTRPAFLGQPNTALSNEVPVTYIATSIPRYRHLRRE
;
A
#
# COMPACT_ATOMS: atom_id res chain seq x y z
N MET A 1 -18.48 17.90 14.85
CA MET A 1 -17.79 19.12 14.33
C MET A 1 -16.43 18.80 13.68
N ALA A 2 -16.24 17.63 13.06
CA ALA A 2 -15.01 17.25 12.35
C ALA A 2 -15.17 17.19 10.82
N GLY A 3 -16.32 17.63 10.30
CA GLY A 3 -16.67 17.58 8.87
C GLY A 3 -16.43 18.88 8.10
N LEU A 4 -15.85 19.90 8.74
CA LEU A 4 -15.74 21.26 8.16
C LEU A 4 -14.32 21.63 7.69
N PHE A 5 -13.35 20.72 7.77
CA PHE A 5 -11.95 20.99 7.36
C PHE A 5 -11.57 20.44 5.97
N MET A 6 -12.49 19.77 5.27
CA MET A 6 -12.25 19.16 3.95
C MET A 6 -13.29 19.61 2.91
N ARG A 7 -13.80 20.84 3.04
CA ARG A 7 -14.49 21.54 1.95
C ARG A 7 -13.67 22.75 1.54
N ALA A 8 -12.41 22.50 1.18
CA ALA A 8 -11.69 23.44 0.36
C ALA A 8 -12.23 23.28 -1.06
N GLU A 9 -12.86 24.31 -1.61
CA GLU A 9 -13.19 24.41 -3.03
C GLU A 9 -11.91 24.62 -3.85
N THR A 10 -10.99 23.66 -3.78
CA THR A 10 -9.83 23.64 -4.66
C THR A 10 -10.20 22.75 -5.83
N GLY A 11 -10.13 23.27 -7.06
CA GLY A 11 -10.25 22.48 -8.30
C GLY A 11 -9.13 21.45 -8.50
N THR A 12 -8.49 21.02 -7.41
CA THR A 12 -7.39 20.06 -7.37
C THR A 12 -7.96 18.65 -7.40
N PRO A 13 -7.54 17.81 -8.35
CA PRO A 13 -7.96 16.42 -8.39
C PRO A 13 -7.54 15.66 -7.11
N PRO A 14 -8.35 14.71 -6.61
CA PRO A 14 -8.07 14.01 -5.36
C PRO A 14 -6.77 13.20 -5.38
N PHE A 15 -6.37 12.69 -6.54
CA PHE A 15 -5.10 11.97 -6.68
C PHE A 15 -3.89 12.86 -6.40
N VAL A 16 -3.96 14.17 -6.72
CA VAL A 16 -2.87 15.12 -6.44
C VAL A 16 -2.64 15.26 -4.95
N VAL A 17 -3.70 15.39 -4.16
CA VAL A 17 -3.61 15.47 -2.69
C VAL A 17 -2.98 14.19 -2.13
N PHE A 18 -3.42 13.03 -2.65
CA PHE A 18 -2.90 11.73 -2.25
C PHE A 18 -1.40 11.56 -2.55
N ASP A 19 -0.94 12.01 -3.72
CA ASP A 19 0.48 11.95 -4.09
C ASP A 19 1.33 12.87 -3.23
N VAL A 20 0.85 14.09 -2.96
CA VAL A 20 1.54 15.05 -2.08
C VAL A 20 1.70 14.44 -0.68
N LEU A 21 0.68 13.79 -0.14
CA LEU A 21 0.76 13.12 1.15
C LEU A 21 1.80 11.99 1.15
N HIS A 22 1.85 11.16 0.10
CA HIS A 22 2.85 10.09 -0.01
C HIS A 22 4.26 10.62 -0.23
N ALA A 23 4.43 11.69 -1.00
CA ALA A 23 5.71 12.36 -1.21
C ALA A 23 6.24 12.96 0.10
N LEU A 24 5.38 13.64 0.87
CA LEU A 24 5.73 14.16 2.19
C LEU A 24 6.07 13.03 3.16
N ALA A 25 5.28 11.95 3.19
CA ALA A 25 5.57 10.78 4.00
C ALA A 25 6.94 10.18 3.66
N LEU A 26 7.26 10.03 2.37
CA LEU A 26 8.56 9.55 1.93
C LEU A 26 9.71 10.45 2.41
N VAL A 27 9.57 11.77 2.26
CA VAL A 27 10.56 12.74 2.74
C VAL A 27 10.76 12.61 4.25
N PHE A 28 9.69 12.53 5.03
CA PHE A 28 9.80 12.37 6.49
C PHE A 28 10.40 11.03 6.89
N LEU A 29 10.06 9.93 6.22
CA LEU A 29 10.63 8.61 6.49
C LEU A 29 12.14 8.58 6.21
N VAL A 30 12.58 9.17 5.09
CA VAL A 30 14.00 9.30 4.76
C VAL A 30 14.71 10.22 5.77
N ALA A 31 14.11 11.36 6.11
CA ALA A 31 14.63 12.25 7.12
C ALA A 31 14.74 11.57 8.50
N MET A 32 13.84 10.65 8.83
CA MET A 32 13.89 9.86 10.07
C MET A 32 15.05 8.86 10.08
N LEU A 33 15.46 8.35 8.91
CA LEU A 33 16.64 7.48 8.80
C LEU A 33 17.95 8.26 8.94
N LEU A 34 18.02 9.52 8.49
CA LEU A 34 19.26 10.29 8.50
C LEU A 34 19.94 10.36 9.88
N PRO A 35 19.27 10.71 10.99
CA PRO A 35 19.90 10.70 12.31
C PRO A 35 20.36 9.31 12.74
N ALA A 36 19.64 8.26 12.36
CA ALA A 36 19.99 6.89 12.71
C ALA A 36 21.22 6.39 11.94
N LEU A 37 21.44 6.89 10.71
CA LEU A 37 22.60 6.56 9.88
C LEU A 37 23.82 7.42 10.24
N LEU A 38 23.61 8.68 10.64
CA LEU A 38 24.68 9.63 10.93
C LEU A 38 25.14 9.59 12.39
N SER A 39 24.31 9.13 13.31
CA SER A 39 24.64 9.07 14.75
C SER A 39 24.82 7.63 15.23
N GLY A 40 26.08 7.25 15.45
CA GLY A 40 26.42 5.97 16.10
C GLY A 40 26.01 5.90 17.58
N SER A 41 25.61 7.03 18.18
CA SER A 41 25.17 7.09 19.57
C SER A 41 23.75 6.58 19.79
N VAL A 42 22.91 6.55 18.76
CA VAL A 42 21.49 6.19 18.89
C VAL A 42 21.30 4.73 18.52
N GLN A 43 21.32 3.84 19.52
CA GLN A 43 21.03 2.42 19.30
C GLN A 43 19.53 2.19 19.06
N ARG A 44 19.15 1.99 17.79
CA ARG A 44 17.77 1.63 17.40
C ARG A 44 17.63 0.13 17.21
N MET A 45 16.41 -0.38 17.39
CA MET A 45 16.08 -1.78 17.15
C MET A 45 16.15 -2.10 15.65
N LYS A 46 16.57 -3.32 15.30
CA LYS A 46 16.70 -3.71 13.89
C LYS A 46 15.33 -3.74 13.21
N THR A 47 14.29 -4.17 13.93
CA THR A 47 12.91 -4.20 13.42
C THR A 47 12.33 -2.82 13.14
N TRP A 48 12.85 -1.77 13.80
CA TRP A 48 12.48 -0.39 13.51
C TRP A 48 12.88 -0.01 12.07
N PHE A 49 14.11 -0.34 11.66
CA PHE A 49 14.56 -0.11 10.29
C PHE A 49 13.70 -0.87 9.27
N ASN A 50 13.30 -2.11 9.60
CA ASN A 50 12.44 -2.92 8.75
C ASN A 50 11.06 -2.28 8.54
N LEU A 51 10.46 -1.73 9.59
CA LEU A 51 9.20 -0.99 9.51
C LEU A 51 9.32 0.28 8.66
N ILE A 52 10.37 1.08 8.88
CA ILE A 52 10.60 2.30 8.09
C ILE A 52 10.82 1.94 6.61
N PHE A 53 11.59 0.90 6.33
CA PHE A 53 11.83 0.44 4.96
C PHE A 53 10.54 -0.04 4.27
N ALA A 54 9.68 -0.79 4.98
CA ALA A 54 8.38 -1.19 4.46
C ALA A 54 7.49 0.03 4.12
N CYS A 55 7.48 1.05 4.98
CA CYS A 55 6.75 2.30 4.71
C CYS A 55 7.33 3.07 3.51
N ILE A 56 8.66 3.11 3.34
CA ILE A 56 9.31 3.74 2.18
C ILE A 56 8.89 3.04 0.88
N ILE A 57 8.95 1.70 0.84
CA ILE A 57 8.51 0.92 -0.34
C ILE A 57 7.06 1.25 -0.65
N TYR A 58 6.19 1.31 0.36
CA TYR A 58 4.78 1.64 0.19
C TYR A 58 4.58 3.04 -0.40
N SER A 59 5.29 4.05 0.10
CA SER A 59 5.23 5.40 -0.46
C SER A 59 5.71 5.46 -1.90
N ILE A 60 6.83 4.79 -2.21
CA ILE A 60 7.35 4.72 -3.58
C ILE A 60 6.31 4.07 -4.51
N SER A 61 5.65 3.00 -4.04
CA SER A 61 4.65 2.26 -4.82
C SER A 61 3.55 3.18 -5.36
N PHE A 62 3.07 4.14 -4.57
CA PHE A 62 2.05 5.07 -5.04
C PHE A 62 2.58 6.17 -5.96
N ILE A 63 3.81 6.62 -5.73
CA ILE A 63 4.45 7.70 -6.50
C ILE A 63 4.84 7.25 -7.92
N LEU A 64 4.96 5.94 -8.18
CA LEU A 64 5.35 5.41 -9.49
C LEU A 64 4.45 5.84 -10.66
N LEU A 65 3.18 6.18 -10.42
CA LEU A 65 2.24 6.58 -11.48
C LEU A 65 2.18 8.09 -11.71
N ILE A 66 2.99 8.90 -10.99
CA ILE A 66 3.03 10.35 -11.22
C ILE A 66 3.31 10.62 -12.70
N GLY A 67 2.52 11.52 -13.28
CA GLY A 67 2.57 11.87 -14.70
C GLY A 67 1.73 10.98 -15.61
N HIS A 68 1.23 9.84 -15.13
CA HIS A 68 0.33 8.94 -15.86
C HIS A 68 -1.08 8.84 -15.25
N GLN A 69 -1.38 9.67 -14.25
CA GLN A 69 -2.69 9.68 -13.56
C GLN A 69 -3.78 10.44 -14.33
N SER A 70 -3.37 11.31 -15.26
CA SER A 70 -4.26 12.07 -16.14
C SER A 70 -3.83 11.92 -17.59
N GLY A 71 -4.79 11.74 -18.50
CA GLY A 71 -4.52 11.65 -19.93
C GLY A 71 -4.55 10.21 -20.45
N PRO A 72 -3.66 9.82 -21.39
CA PRO A 72 -3.70 8.51 -22.04
C PRO A 72 -3.41 7.37 -21.06
N GLU A 73 -3.90 6.17 -21.40
CA GLU A 73 -3.77 4.99 -20.54
C GLU A 73 -2.29 4.67 -20.25
N PRO A 74 -1.89 4.48 -18.97
CA PRO A 74 -0.53 4.10 -18.60
C PRO A 74 -0.10 2.77 -19.22
N PRO A 75 1.22 2.54 -19.41
CA PRO A 75 1.73 1.25 -19.84
C PRO A 75 1.27 0.12 -18.92
N TYR A 76 0.72 -0.95 -19.51
CA TYR A 76 0.18 -2.09 -18.77
C TYR A 76 1.17 -2.68 -17.74
N ALA A 77 2.44 -2.84 -18.14
CA ALA A 77 3.48 -3.35 -17.26
C ALA A 77 3.70 -2.49 -16.01
N LEU A 78 3.60 -1.15 -16.15
CA LEU A 78 3.72 -0.22 -15.03
C LEU A 78 2.55 -0.39 -14.05
N CYS A 79 1.32 -0.50 -14.56
CA CYS A 79 0.12 -0.72 -13.74
C CYS A 79 0.17 -2.04 -12.97
N VAL A 80 0.59 -3.12 -13.64
CA VAL A 80 0.70 -4.44 -13.02
C VAL A 80 1.78 -4.45 -11.94
N PHE A 81 2.94 -3.87 -12.23
CA PHE A 81 4.04 -3.75 -11.27
C PHE A 81 3.65 -2.91 -10.07
N GLN A 82 3.07 -1.72 -10.30
CA GLN A 82 2.61 -0.83 -9.25
C GLN A 82 1.54 -1.49 -8.37
N GLY A 83 0.54 -2.12 -9.01
CA GLY A 83 -0.50 -2.86 -8.33
C GLY A 83 0.05 -3.96 -7.43
N GLY A 84 0.98 -4.75 -7.96
CA GLY A 84 1.65 -5.79 -7.19
C GLY A 84 2.32 -5.25 -5.93
N LEU A 85 3.04 -4.12 -6.04
CA LEU A 85 3.69 -3.49 -4.89
C LEU A 85 2.68 -2.96 -3.86
N ILE A 86 1.60 -2.31 -4.31
CA ILE A 86 0.54 -1.78 -3.44
C ILE A 86 -0.16 -2.91 -2.68
N TYR A 87 -0.49 -4.03 -3.35
CA TYR A 87 -1.12 -5.17 -2.69
C TYR A 87 -0.19 -5.91 -1.73
N ALA A 88 1.12 -5.92 -2.02
CA ALA A 88 2.13 -6.54 -1.17
C ALA A 88 2.45 -5.74 0.10
N ALA A 89 2.17 -4.44 0.12
CA ALA A 89 2.56 -3.56 1.21
C ALA A 89 1.78 -3.77 2.53
N PRO A 90 0.43 -3.86 2.56
CA PRO A 90 -0.31 -4.06 3.82
C PRO A 90 0.17 -5.25 4.67
N PRO A 91 0.35 -6.49 4.13
CA PRO A 91 0.84 -7.60 4.94
C PRO A 91 2.29 -7.39 5.40
N ALA A 92 3.14 -6.75 4.59
CA ALA A 92 4.52 -6.45 4.95
C ALA A 92 4.60 -5.43 6.09
N ILE A 93 3.84 -4.32 6.02
CA ILE A 93 3.80 -3.29 7.06
C ILE A 93 3.20 -3.87 8.35
N ALA A 94 2.13 -4.65 8.26
CA ALA A 94 1.53 -5.31 9.43
C ALA A 94 2.53 -6.25 10.13
N ALA A 95 3.23 -7.08 9.35
CA ALA A 95 4.27 -7.95 9.88
C ALA A 95 5.44 -7.16 10.48
N ALA A 96 5.87 -6.06 9.85
CA ALA A 96 6.96 -5.22 10.35
C ALA A 96 6.56 -4.48 11.64
N GLY A 97 5.31 -4.00 11.72
CA GLY A 97 4.75 -3.38 12.91
C GLY A 97 4.67 -4.36 14.08
N PHE A 98 4.18 -5.57 13.82
CA PHE A 98 4.18 -6.65 14.82
C PHE A 98 5.60 -6.97 15.28
N ALA A 99 6.54 -7.15 14.35
CA ALA A 99 7.94 -7.40 14.63
C ALA A 99 8.55 -6.32 15.54
N PHE A 100 8.28 -5.06 15.25
CA PHE A 100 8.77 -3.91 16.02
C PHE A 100 8.20 -3.87 17.44
N VAL A 101 6.88 -4.00 17.59
CA VAL A 101 6.23 -4.01 18.92
C VAL A 101 6.69 -5.21 19.74
N PHE A 102 6.87 -6.37 19.09
CA PHE A 102 7.30 -7.58 19.77
C PHE A 102 8.77 -7.52 20.21
N GLU A 103 9.69 -7.03 19.36
CA GLU A 103 11.09 -6.78 19.78
C GLU A 103 11.15 -5.79 20.94
N LEU A 104 10.33 -4.71 20.90
CA LEU A 104 10.25 -3.73 21.99
C LEU A 104 9.81 -4.38 23.30
N TYR A 105 8.74 -5.19 23.25
CA TYR A 105 8.23 -5.91 24.41
C TYR A 105 9.28 -6.85 25.00
N LEU A 106 9.96 -7.63 24.15
CA LEU A 106 11.03 -8.54 24.60
C LEU A 106 12.20 -7.77 25.23
N LYS A 107 12.63 -6.66 24.63
CA LYS A 107 13.70 -5.82 25.19
C LYS A 107 13.34 -5.24 26.54
N LEU A 108 12.13 -4.71 26.68
CA LEU A 108 11.66 -4.17 27.96
C LEU A 108 11.55 -5.28 29.02
N SER A 109 10.94 -6.42 28.67
CA SER A 109 10.81 -7.56 29.58
C SER A 109 12.17 -8.13 30.01
N SER A 110 13.12 -8.24 29.07
CA SER A 110 14.47 -8.72 29.33
C SER A 110 15.25 -7.83 30.29
N THR A 111 15.07 -6.51 30.17
CA THR A 111 15.70 -5.51 31.05
C THR A 111 15.14 -5.61 32.47
N LEU A 112 13.82 -5.83 32.60
CA LEU A 112 13.17 -5.99 33.91
C LEU A 112 13.48 -7.33 34.58
N ARG A 113 13.68 -8.39 33.81
CA ARG A 113 13.90 -9.76 34.30
C ARG A 113 15.37 -10.18 34.33
N ALA A 114 16.29 -9.30 33.92
CA ALA A 114 17.72 -9.60 33.75
C ALA A 114 17.98 -10.88 32.93
N SER A 115 17.16 -11.11 31.90
CA SER A 115 17.23 -12.31 31.04
C SER A 115 17.80 -11.97 29.67
N GLU A 116 18.51 -12.88 29.02
CA GLU A 116 19.01 -12.64 27.66
C GLU A 116 17.96 -12.95 26.58
N ILE A 117 17.96 -12.17 25.50
CA ILE A 117 17.10 -12.38 24.34
C ILE A 117 17.84 -13.20 23.30
N ASN A 118 17.18 -14.23 22.77
CA ASN A 118 17.72 -15.02 21.68
C ASN A 118 17.80 -14.19 20.37
N GLY A 119 19.01 -13.86 19.92
CA GLY A 119 19.24 -13.11 18.68
C GLY A 119 18.76 -13.83 17.41
N ARG A 120 18.70 -15.17 17.41
CA ARG A 120 18.17 -15.95 16.27
C ARG A 120 16.67 -15.69 16.08
N PHE A 121 15.94 -15.53 17.19
CA PHE A 121 14.51 -15.23 17.15
C PHE A 121 14.25 -13.84 16.56
N ILE A 122 15.01 -12.82 16.96
CA ILE A 122 14.93 -11.47 16.37
C ILE A 122 15.27 -11.51 14.87
N THR A 123 16.26 -12.32 14.48
CA THR A 123 16.62 -12.49 13.06
C THR A 123 15.49 -13.11 12.25
N MET A 124 14.80 -14.12 12.77
CA MET A 124 13.61 -14.69 12.11
C MET A 124 12.51 -13.64 11.98
N LEU A 125 12.28 -12.84 13.03
CA LEU A 125 11.27 -11.79 13.05
C LEU A 125 11.54 -10.69 12.00
N LEU A 126 12.82 -10.42 11.68
CA LEU A 126 13.21 -9.51 10.60
C LEU A 126 12.93 -10.05 9.19
N LEU A 127 12.93 -11.37 9.01
CA LEU A 127 12.72 -11.98 7.71
C LEU A 127 11.23 -12.07 7.32
N ILE A 128 10.32 -12.08 8.29
CA ILE A 128 8.87 -12.23 8.02
C ILE A 128 8.33 -11.10 7.11
N PRO A 129 8.58 -9.81 7.37
CA PRO A 129 8.05 -8.73 6.54
C PRO A 129 8.49 -8.75 5.07
N PRO A 130 9.80 -8.86 4.73
CA PRO A 130 10.20 -8.93 3.32
C PRO A 130 9.73 -10.21 2.64
N LEU A 131 9.66 -11.34 3.35
CA LEU A 131 9.10 -12.58 2.79
C LEU A 131 7.62 -12.43 2.47
N ALA A 132 6.83 -11.85 3.38
CA ALA A 132 5.42 -11.57 3.15
C ALA A 132 5.22 -10.66 1.94
N HIS A 133 6.05 -9.61 1.81
CA HIS A 133 6.01 -8.70 0.66
C HIS A 133 6.29 -9.45 -0.66
N VAL A 134 7.41 -10.19 -0.73
CA VAL A 134 7.81 -10.92 -1.94
C VAL A 134 6.77 -11.95 -2.34
N ILE A 135 6.23 -12.72 -1.38
CA ILE A 135 5.19 -13.72 -1.64
C ILE A 135 3.95 -13.05 -2.23
N VAL A 136 3.41 -12.02 -1.59
CA VAL A 136 2.18 -11.37 -2.04
C VAL A 136 2.40 -10.64 -3.37
N PHE A 137 3.56 -10.03 -3.58
CA PHE A 137 3.93 -9.39 -4.84
C PHE A 137 3.89 -10.41 -5.99
N TRP A 138 4.58 -11.54 -5.86
CA TRP A 138 4.60 -12.55 -6.92
C TRP A 138 3.23 -13.20 -7.14
N VAL A 139 2.46 -13.43 -6.07
CA VAL A 139 1.08 -13.92 -6.18
C VAL A 139 0.22 -12.92 -6.96
N ALA A 140 0.34 -11.62 -6.69
CA ALA A 140 -0.39 -10.57 -7.40
C ALA A 140 0.00 -10.53 -8.89
N ILE A 141 1.30 -10.58 -9.21
CA ILE A 141 1.80 -10.59 -10.60
C ILE A 141 1.34 -11.84 -11.35
N PHE A 142 1.42 -13.01 -10.72
CA PHE A 142 0.99 -14.28 -11.32
C PHE A 142 -0.52 -14.31 -11.56
N ALA A 143 -1.32 -13.89 -10.57
CA ALA A 143 -2.76 -13.75 -10.71
C ALA A 143 -3.13 -12.77 -11.84
N SER A 144 -2.37 -11.68 -12.00
CA SER A 144 -2.51 -10.73 -13.12
C SER A 144 -2.32 -11.40 -14.48
N SER A 145 -1.31 -12.27 -14.56
CA SER A 145 -0.85 -12.90 -15.80
C SER A 145 -1.77 -14.04 -16.24
N VAL A 146 -2.22 -14.88 -15.30
CA VAL A 146 -3.06 -16.05 -15.59
C VAL A 146 -4.46 -15.64 -16.03
N HIS A 147 -5.02 -14.61 -15.41
CA HIS A 147 -6.43 -14.33 -15.58
C HIS A 147 -6.78 -13.41 -16.76
N ASN A 148 -5.79 -12.82 -17.48
CA ASN A 148 -6.02 -11.63 -18.32
C ASN A 148 -6.91 -10.59 -17.61
N LEU A 149 -6.99 -10.64 -16.27
CA LEU A 149 -7.92 -9.84 -15.51
C LEU A 149 -7.30 -8.46 -15.56
N ARG A 150 -8.05 -7.52 -16.12
CA ARG A 150 -7.71 -6.10 -16.13
C ARG A 150 -7.61 -5.62 -14.67
N ILE A 151 -6.49 -5.87 -14.03
CA ILE A 151 -6.12 -5.31 -12.72
C ILE A 151 -6.00 -3.79 -12.83
N SER A 152 -5.76 -3.26 -14.03
CA SER A 152 -5.98 -1.85 -14.36
C SER A 152 -7.37 -1.36 -13.91
N THR A 153 -8.42 -2.18 -14.05
CA THR A 153 -9.76 -1.80 -13.56
C THR A 153 -9.83 -1.84 -12.04
N LEU A 154 -9.27 -2.84 -11.37
CA LEU A 154 -9.36 -2.96 -9.91
C LEU A 154 -8.52 -1.90 -9.17
N ILE A 155 -7.33 -1.57 -9.65
CA ILE A 155 -6.52 -0.49 -9.08
C ILE A 155 -7.21 0.86 -9.31
N VAL A 156 -7.70 1.12 -10.53
CA VAL A 156 -8.49 2.32 -10.84
C VAL A 156 -9.78 2.37 -10.00
N TYR A 157 -10.43 1.23 -9.72
CA TYR A 157 -11.61 1.14 -8.87
C TYR A 157 -11.29 1.34 -7.37
N TRP A 158 -10.11 0.92 -6.89
CA TRP A 158 -9.67 1.18 -5.52
C TRP A 158 -9.20 2.62 -5.31
N THR A 159 -8.59 3.25 -6.32
CA THR A 159 -8.25 4.69 -6.30
C THR A 159 -9.42 5.60 -6.64
N ARG A 160 -10.49 5.09 -7.26
CA ARG A 160 -11.79 5.78 -7.27
C ARG A 160 -12.30 5.70 -5.83
N PRO A 161 -12.39 6.82 -5.11
CA PRO A 161 -12.82 6.76 -3.73
C PRO A 161 -14.23 6.15 -3.70
N ALA A 162 -14.36 4.97 -3.09
CA ALA A 162 -15.60 4.48 -2.51
C ALA A 162 -16.02 5.34 -1.29
N PHE A 163 -15.74 6.64 -1.34
CA PHE A 163 -15.74 7.59 -0.24
C PHE A 163 -16.61 8.83 -0.52
N LEU A 164 -17.53 8.72 -1.48
CA LEU A 164 -18.73 9.54 -1.49
C LEU A 164 -19.92 8.61 -1.59
N GLY A 165 -20.66 8.55 -0.49
CA GLY A 165 -21.91 7.82 -0.40
C GLY A 165 -22.80 8.13 -1.60
N GLN A 166 -23.36 7.06 -2.16
CA GLN A 166 -24.58 7.14 -2.93
C GLN A 166 -25.57 7.98 -2.09
N PRO A 167 -26.06 9.13 -2.57
CA PRO A 167 -27.14 9.82 -1.88
C PRO A 167 -28.34 8.86 -1.87
N ASN A 168 -28.84 8.61 -0.68
CA ASN A 168 -30.05 7.82 -0.43
C ASN A 168 -31.20 8.38 -1.28
N THR A 169 -31.54 7.70 -2.37
CA THR A 169 -32.87 7.82 -2.98
C THR A 169 -33.40 6.43 -3.28
N ALA A 170 -34.41 6.09 -2.48
CA ALA A 170 -35.53 5.19 -2.74
C ALA A 170 -35.31 3.67 -2.63
N LEU A 171 -35.91 3.13 -1.56
CA LEU A 171 -36.59 1.83 -1.48
C LEU A 171 -37.03 1.29 -2.86
N SER A 172 -36.59 0.10 -3.23
CA SER A 172 -37.48 -1.07 -3.34
C SER A 172 -36.72 -2.32 -3.78
N ASN A 173 -37.03 -3.41 -3.09
CA ASN A 173 -36.98 -4.80 -3.53
C ASN A 173 -35.62 -5.50 -3.62
N GLU A 174 -35.63 -6.68 -3.01
CA GLU A 174 -34.55 -7.66 -2.93
C GLU A 174 -33.97 -8.03 -4.29
N VAL A 175 -32.64 -8.01 -4.40
CA VAL A 175 -31.89 -8.76 -5.42
C VAL A 175 -30.61 -9.31 -4.77
N PRO A 176 -30.31 -10.61 -4.91
CA PRO A 176 -29.21 -11.28 -4.23
C PRO A 176 -27.84 -10.81 -4.74
N VAL A 177 -26.82 -11.02 -3.89
CA VAL A 177 -25.40 -10.77 -4.13
C VAL A 177 -24.90 -11.63 -5.30
N THR A 178 -25.16 -11.19 -6.52
CA THR A 178 -24.58 -11.69 -7.77
C THR A 178 -24.72 -10.57 -8.80
N TYR A 179 -23.70 -10.35 -9.62
CA TYR A 179 -23.58 -9.31 -10.67
C TYR A 179 -23.04 -7.93 -10.25
N ILE A 180 -21.73 -7.77 -10.38
CA ILE A 180 -21.19 -6.71 -11.25
C ILE A 180 -20.24 -7.39 -12.25
N ALA A 181 -20.85 -8.18 -13.13
CA ALA A 181 -20.18 -8.83 -14.25
C ALA A 181 -21.03 -8.74 -15.51
N THR A 182 -21.62 -7.57 -15.81
CA THR A 182 -22.42 -7.37 -17.04
C THR A 182 -22.57 -5.88 -17.37
N SER A 183 -21.47 -5.23 -17.74
CA SER A 183 -21.52 -4.06 -18.64
C SER A 183 -20.17 -3.84 -19.31
N ILE A 184 -19.71 -4.88 -20.02
CA ILE A 184 -18.62 -4.78 -20.99
C ILE A 184 -19.24 -4.31 -22.32
N PRO A 185 -18.92 -3.11 -22.84
CA PRO A 185 -19.17 -2.81 -24.24
C PRO A 185 -18.26 -3.74 -25.05
N ARG A 186 -18.91 -4.62 -25.80
CA ARG A 186 -18.31 -5.57 -26.72
C ARG A 186 -17.56 -4.79 -27.83
N TYR A 187 -16.28 -4.48 -27.64
CA TYR A 187 -15.39 -4.00 -28.71
C TYR A 187 -15.09 -5.17 -29.67
N ARG A 188 -16.05 -5.45 -30.55
CA ARG A 188 -15.90 -6.29 -31.73
C ARG A 188 -15.97 -5.37 -32.94
N HIS A 189 -14.90 -4.66 -33.27
CA HIS A 189 -14.64 -4.10 -34.60
C HIS A 189 -13.21 -3.56 -34.61
N LEU A 190 -12.26 -4.35 -35.14
CA LEU A 190 -11.01 -3.97 -35.81
C LEU A 190 -10.14 -5.22 -36.05
N ARG A 191 -10.74 -6.24 -36.68
CA ARG A 191 -10.03 -7.33 -37.37
C ARG A 191 -10.79 -7.63 -38.67
N ARG A 192 -10.56 -6.75 -39.63
CA ARG A 192 -10.85 -6.71 -41.06
C ARG A 192 -10.42 -5.28 -41.37
N GLU A 193 -9.25 -5.05 -41.96
CA GLU A 193 -8.79 -5.54 -43.26
C GLU A 193 -7.32 -5.98 -43.25
#